data_AF-A0AAD8DVJ2-F1
#
_entry.id   AF-A0AAD8DVJ2-F1
#
_cell.length_a   1.000
_cell.length_b   1.000
_cell.length_c   1.000
_cell.angle_alpha   90.00
_cell.angle_beta   90.00
_cell.angle_gamma   90.00
#
_symmetry.space_group_name_H-M   'P 1'
#
loop_
_entity.id
_entity.type
_entity.pdbx_description
1 polymer ?
#
loop_
_entity_poly.entity_id
_entity_poly.type
_entity_poly.pdbx_seq_one_letter_code
_entity_poly.pdbx_strand_id
1 'polypeptide(L)'
;MHKKAYDKYVVDEMAAEQGVTILRLPPYHCELNPIELVWAQVKGYVAKNNKTFKLNEVRSLFEEGLCQVTPQRWKNCVAHVMKIEEEMCHLGHIVDDITDRFIIQVGDESDDSETSSESDSE
;
A
#
# COMPACT_ATOMS: atom_id res chain seq x y z
N MET A 1 -9.30 -16.83 -8.18
CA MET A 1 -10.75 -16.55 -7.97
C MET A 1 -11.12 -15.31 -8.78
N HIS A 2 -12.09 -15.37 -9.69
CA HIS A 2 -12.62 -14.16 -10.33
C HIS A 2 -13.72 -13.56 -9.45
N LYS A 3 -13.41 -12.47 -8.73
CA LYS A 3 -14.46 -11.67 -8.10
C LYS A 3 -15.24 -10.97 -9.21
N LYS A 4 -16.57 -11.07 -9.21
CA LYS A 4 -17.41 -10.40 -10.20
C LYS A 4 -17.21 -8.88 -10.12
N ALA A 5 -17.24 -8.21 -11.27
CA ALA A 5 -17.48 -6.78 -11.31
C ALA A 5 -18.86 -6.46 -10.70
N TYR A 6 -19.05 -5.20 -10.30
CA TYR A 6 -20.29 -4.63 -9.71
C TYR A 6 -20.53 -4.86 -8.20
N ASP A 7 -19.47 -5.06 -7.41
CA ASP A 7 -19.45 -4.57 -6.02
C ASP A 7 -18.86 -3.15 -6.00
N LYS A 8 -19.69 -2.10 -6.19
CA LYS A 8 -19.28 -0.73 -5.84
C LYS A 8 -19.38 -0.57 -4.32
N TYR A 9 -18.45 0.16 -3.69
CA TYR A 9 -18.64 0.52 -2.28
C TYR A 9 -19.55 1.76 -2.19
N VAL A 10 -20.51 1.74 -1.25
CA VAL A 10 -21.42 2.88 -1.00
C VAL A 10 -20.65 4.19 -0.74
N VAL A 11 -19.48 4.10 -0.09
CA VAL A 11 -18.61 5.27 0.13
C VAL A 11 -18.01 5.86 -1.15
N ASP A 12 -17.81 5.07 -2.21
CA ASP A 12 -17.33 5.58 -3.49
C ASP A 12 -18.42 6.40 -4.19
N GLU A 13 -19.68 5.95 -4.09
CA GLU A 13 -20.83 6.65 -4.67
C GLU A 13 -21.14 7.94 -3.88
N MET A 14 -21.17 7.87 -2.54
CA MET A 14 -21.32 9.06 -1.68
C MET A 14 -20.22 10.11 -1.90
N ALA A 15 -18.98 9.67 -2.17
CA ALA A 15 -17.89 10.59 -2.50
C ALA A 15 -18.02 11.18 -3.91
N ALA A 16 -18.38 10.37 -4.90
CA ALA A 16 -18.61 10.82 -6.27
C ALA A 16 -19.76 11.83 -6.38
N GLU A 17 -20.85 11.66 -5.61
CA GLU A 17 -21.94 12.64 -5.48
C GLU A 17 -21.47 14.03 -5.00
N GLN A 18 -20.38 14.09 -4.24
CA GLN A 18 -19.74 15.32 -3.77
C GLN A 18 -18.56 15.77 -4.65
N GLY A 19 -18.31 15.10 -5.78
CA GLY A 19 -17.17 15.37 -6.67
C GLY A 19 -15.81 14.93 -6.11
N VAL A 20 -15.79 14.06 -5.10
CA VAL A 20 -14.58 13.58 -4.43
C VAL A 20 -14.16 12.21 -4.96
N THR A 21 -12.97 12.13 -5.55
CA THR A 21 -12.35 10.85 -5.95
C THR A 21 -11.71 10.18 -4.73
N ILE A 22 -12.10 8.93 -4.43
CA ILE A 22 -11.45 8.12 -3.40
C ILE A 22 -10.17 7.50 -3.95
N LEU A 23 -9.03 7.81 -3.34
CA LEU A 23 -7.79 7.06 -3.49
C LEU A 23 -7.80 5.87 -2.52
N ARG A 24 -7.46 4.68 -3.01
CA ARG A 24 -7.33 3.46 -2.19
C ARG A 24 -5.84 3.18 -1.96
N LEU A 25 -5.42 3.20 -0.70
CA LEU A 25 -4.03 2.93 -0.32
C LEU A 25 -3.78 1.42 -0.17
N PRO A 26 -2.57 0.91 -0.48
CA PRO A 26 -2.23 -0.49 -0.33
C PRO A 26 -2.24 -0.93 1.15
N PRO A 27 -2.68 -2.16 1.47
CA PRO A 27 -2.74 -2.65 2.84
C PRO A 27 -1.33 -2.82 3.44
N TYR A 28 -1.20 -2.64 4.75
CA TYR A 28 0.04 -2.76 5.53
C TYR A 28 1.17 -1.74 5.24
N HIS A 29 1.05 -0.91 4.20
CA HIS A 29 2.01 0.13 3.85
C HIS A 29 1.61 1.50 4.41
N CYS A 30 1.89 1.74 5.70
CA CYS A 30 1.55 3.02 6.35
C CYS A 30 2.47 4.18 5.94
N GLU A 31 3.66 3.88 5.42
CA GLU A 31 4.58 4.80 4.76
C GLU A 31 4.00 5.44 3.50
N LEU A 32 3.00 4.81 2.88
CA LEU A 32 2.24 5.35 1.74
C LEU A 32 0.98 6.13 2.17
N ASN A 33 0.80 6.42 3.47
CA ASN A 33 -0.36 7.14 4.00
C ASN A 33 0.03 8.47 4.66
N PRO A 34 -0.17 9.63 3.99
CA PRO A 34 0.32 10.92 4.49
C PRO A 34 -0.39 11.39 5.77
N ILE A 35 -1.56 10.83 6.11
CA ILE A 35 -2.23 11.15 7.37
C ILE A 35 -1.45 10.62 8.57
N GLU A 36 -0.71 9.50 8.46
CA GLU A 36 0.01 8.91 9.60
C GLU A 36 1.19 9.77 10.06
N LEU A 37 1.82 10.52 9.16
CA LEU A 37 2.85 11.52 9.49
C LEU A 37 2.26 12.65 10.35
N VAL A 38 1.07 13.12 9.97
CA VAL A 38 0.31 14.15 10.70
C VAL A 38 -0.23 13.59 12.01
N TRP A 39 -0.63 12.33 12.04
CA TRP A 39 -1.04 11.62 13.24
C TRP A 39 0.11 11.42 14.21
N ALA A 40 1.31 11.07 13.74
CA ALA A 40 2.52 11.01 14.56
C ALA A 40 2.85 12.37 15.19
N GLN A 41 2.72 13.46 14.43
CA GLN A 41 2.83 14.83 14.96
C GLN A 41 1.81 15.12 16.08
N VAL A 42 0.51 14.90 15.82
CA VAL A 42 -0.55 15.26 16.77
C VAL A 42 -0.49 14.37 18.02
N LYS A 43 -0.30 13.05 17.85
CA LYS A 43 -0.06 12.09 18.95
C LYS A 43 1.16 12.51 19.77
N GLY A 44 2.26 12.91 19.13
CA GLY A 44 3.47 13.41 19.79
C GLY A 44 3.27 14.72 20.56
N TYR A 45 2.46 15.65 20.05
CA TYR A 45 2.11 16.88 20.75
C TYR A 45 1.27 16.59 22.02
N VAL A 46 0.25 15.75 21.90
CA VAL A 46 -0.57 15.32 23.05
C VAL A 46 0.29 14.60 24.09
N ALA A 47 1.09 13.62 23.68
CA ALA A 47 1.95 12.83 24.58
C ALA A 47 3.01 13.68 25.31
N LYS A 48 3.50 14.76 24.69
CA LYS A 48 4.49 15.68 25.31
C LYS A 48 3.87 16.63 26.34
N ASN A 49 2.60 17.02 26.17
CA ASN A 49 1.98 18.08 26.97
C ASN A 49 0.96 17.57 28.00
N ASN A 50 0.43 16.36 27.83
CA ASN A 50 -0.52 15.70 28.74
C ASN A 50 0.15 15.36 30.07
N LYS A 51 -0.37 15.93 31.16
CA LYS A 51 0.14 15.81 32.53
C LYS A 51 -0.82 15.09 33.46
N THR A 52 -2.14 15.21 33.24
CA THR A 52 -3.13 14.58 34.15
C THR A 52 -3.74 13.29 33.62
N PHE A 53 -3.48 12.93 32.36
CA PHE A 53 -4.05 11.77 31.67
C PHE A 53 -5.59 11.75 31.60
N LYS A 54 -6.24 12.89 31.85
CA LYS A 54 -7.70 13.04 31.78
C LYS A 54 -8.15 13.30 30.35
N LEU A 55 -9.24 12.65 29.93
CA LEU A 55 -9.77 12.74 28.57
C LEU A 55 -10.09 14.18 28.12
N ASN A 56 -10.53 15.06 29.04
CA ASN A 56 -10.77 16.48 28.74
C ASN A 56 -9.49 17.25 28.39
N GLU A 57 -8.38 16.95 29.05
CA GLU A 57 -7.07 17.57 28.77
C GLU A 57 -6.49 17.01 27.46
N VAL A 58 -6.58 15.70 27.26
CA VAL A 58 -6.25 15.03 25.99
C VAL A 58 -7.01 15.64 24.83
N ARG A 59 -8.30 15.98 25.01
CA ARG A 59 -9.11 16.65 23.99
C ARG A 59 -8.61 18.07 23.66
N SER A 60 -8.34 18.90 24.67
CA SER A 60 -7.79 20.26 24.45
C SER A 60 -6.47 20.19 23.68
N LEU A 61 -5.52 19.37 24.17
CA LEU A 61 -4.22 19.18 23.55
C LEU A 61 -4.30 18.58 22.14
N PHE A 62 -5.35 17.81 21.84
CA PHE A 62 -5.61 17.28 20.50
C PHE A 62 -6.10 18.37 19.55
N GLU A 63 -7.07 19.20 19.98
CA GLU A 63 -7.57 20.35 19.21
C GLU A 63 -6.44 21.38 18.99
N GLU A 64 -5.63 21.67 20.00
CA GLU A 64 -4.40 22.47 19.92
C GLU A 64 -3.36 21.85 18.96
N GLY A 65 -3.17 20.52 19.02
CA GLY A 65 -2.25 19.77 18.18
C GLY A 65 -2.63 19.78 16.70
N LEU A 66 -3.94 19.75 16.39
CA LEU A 66 -4.46 19.94 15.03
C LEU A 66 -4.18 21.35 14.51
N CYS A 67 -4.35 22.40 15.33
CA CYS A 67 -4.03 23.78 14.94
C CYS A 67 -2.54 23.99 14.58
N GLN A 68 -1.63 23.10 15.00
CA GLN A 68 -0.22 23.10 14.59
C GLN A 68 0.03 22.50 13.18
N VAL A 69 -0.97 21.85 12.58
CA VAL A 69 -0.89 21.25 11.22
C VAL A 69 -1.15 22.34 10.17
N THR A 70 -0.11 23.11 9.85
CA THR A 70 -0.22 24.14 8.79
C THR A 70 -0.35 23.52 7.39
N PRO A 71 -0.95 24.23 6.41
CA PRO A 71 -1.06 23.74 5.03
C PRO A 71 0.30 23.38 4.39
N GLN A 72 1.37 24.09 4.75
CA GLN A 72 2.73 23.76 4.29
C GLN A 72 3.24 22.45 4.89
N ARG A 73 2.92 22.13 6.16
CA ARG A 73 3.27 20.84 6.76
C ARG A 73 2.51 19.71 6.08
N TRP A 74 1.21 19.87 5.83
CA TRP A 74 0.41 18.91 5.07
C TRP A 74 1.00 18.66 3.67
N LYS A 75 1.34 19.72 2.93
CA LYS A 75 2.00 19.61 1.62
C LYS A 75 3.32 18.86 1.69
N ASN A 76 4.13 19.10 2.73
CA ASN A 76 5.40 18.38 2.93
C ASN A 76 5.17 16.89 3.25
N CYS A 77 4.13 16.54 4.02
CA CYS A 77 3.77 15.14 4.29
C CYS A 77 3.35 14.40 3.02
N VAL A 78 2.54 15.02 2.16
CA VAL A 78 2.15 14.44 0.85
C VAL A 78 3.38 14.29 -0.06
N ALA A 79 4.23 15.31 -0.16
CA ALA A 79 5.43 15.25 -0.99
C ALA A 79 6.46 14.21 -0.49
N HIS A 80 6.51 13.93 0.82
CA HIS A 80 7.32 12.84 1.36
C HIS A 80 6.78 11.48 0.92
N VAL A 81 5.46 11.25 1.03
CA VAL A 81 4.82 10.00 0.60
C VAL A 81 5.03 9.74 -0.90
N MET A 82 4.84 10.75 -1.75
CA MET A 82 5.08 10.61 -3.20
C MET A 82 6.52 10.18 -3.52
N LYS A 83 7.51 10.63 -2.73
CA LYS A 83 8.90 10.20 -2.89
C LYS A 83 9.12 8.75 -2.47
N ILE A 84 8.47 8.29 -1.39
CA ILE A 84 8.51 6.88 -0.98
C ILE A 84 7.83 5.99 -2.03
N GLU A 85 6.71 6.44 -2.60
CA GLU A 85 6.01 5.77 -3.71
C GLU A 85 6.91 5.64 -4.96
N GLU A 86 7.62 6.70 -5.35
CA GLU A 86 8.60 6.70 -6.44
C GLU A 86 9.78 5.73 -6.17
N GLU A 87 10.34 5.73 -4.96
CA GLU A 87 11.43 4.83 -4.55
C GLU A 87 10.99 3.35 -4.53
N MET A 88 9.78 3.05 -4.05
CA MET A 88 9.21 1.70 -4.07
C MET A 88 8.89 1.23 -5.50
N CYS A 89 8.35 2.10 -6.34
CA CYS A 89 8.04 1.81 -7.75
C CYS A 89 9.32 1.49 -8.55
N HIS A 90 10.37 2.31 -8.38
CA HIS A 90 11.66 2.08 -9.01
C HIS A 90 12.31 0.75 -8.59
N LEU A 91 12.23 0.40 -7.29
CA LEU A 91 12.70 -0.88 -6.79
C LEU A 91 11.90 -2.06 -7.35
N GLY A 92 10.57 -1.91 -7.50
CA GLY A 92 9.70 -2.90 -8.13
C GLY A 92 10.17 -3.24 -9.55
N HIS A 93 10.36 -2.23 -10.40
CA HIS A 93 10.87 -2.42 -11.77
C HIS A 93 12.23 -3.13 -11.82
N ILE A 94 13.14 -2.83 -10.88
CA ILE A 94 14.43 -3.54 -10.80
C ILE A 94 14.24 -5.02 -10.42
N VAL A 95 13.29 -5.34 -9.53
CA VAL A 95 12.98 -6.72 -9.14
C VAL A 95 12.33 -7.49 -10.28
N ASP A 96 11.41 -6.87 -11.03
CA ASP A 96 10.79 -7.46 -12.22
C ASP A 96 11.86 -7.74 -13.30
N ASP A 97 12.66 -6.73 -13.67
CA ASP A 97 13.78 -6.84 -14.61
C ASP A 97 14.76 -7.98 -14.21
N ILE A 98 15.00 -8.18 -12.91
CA ILE A 98 15.85 -9.25 -12.40
C ILE A 98 15.15 -10.61 -12.51
N THR A 99 13.88 -10.68 -12.12
CA THR A 99 13.10 -11.93 -12.10
C THR A 99 12.94 -12.50 -13.50
N ASP A 100 12.62 -11.66 -14.49
CA ASP A 100 12.49 -12.08 -15.90
C ASP A 100 13.79 -12.66 -16.46
N ARG A 101 14.96 -12.13 -16.05
CA ARG A 101 16.29 -12.67 -16.42
C ARG A 101 16.63 -14.00 -15.72
N PHE A 102 15.90 -14.39 -14.68
CA PHE A 102 16.07 -15.66 -13.97
C PHE A 102 14.97 -16.68 -14.27
N ILE A 103 14.10 -16.44 -15.27
CA ILE A 103 13.16 -17.46 -15.77
C ILE A 103 13.94 -18.56 -16.49
N ILE A 104 14.18 -19.67 -15.78
CA ILE A 104 14.67 -20.91 -16.38
C ILE A 104 13.51 -21.49 -17.21
N GLN A 105 13.67 -21.54 -18.54
CA GLN A 105 12.74 -22.26 -19.40
C GLN A 105 12.87 -23.78 -19.13
N VAL A 106 11.78 -24.40 -18.68
CA VAL A 106 11.70 -25.84 -18.42
C VAL A 106 10.68 -26.45 -19.38
N GLY A 107 11.19 -27.09 -20.43
CA GLY A 107 10.45 -27.73 -21.52
C GLY A 107 10.20 -26.82 -22.74
N ASP A 108 10.26 -27.27 -23.99
CA ASP A 108 10.67 -28.57 -24.59
C ASP A 108 11.31 -28.24 -25.99
N GLU A 109 11.66 -29.09 -26.98
CA GLU A 109 11.36 -30.48 -27.38
C GLU A 109 12.60 -31.13 -28.10
N SER A 110 12.42 -32.24 -28.84
CA SER A 110 13.37 -32.92 -29.78
C SER A 110 14.55 -33.74 -29.18
N ASP A 111 14.84 -34.97 -29.63
CA ASP A 111 14.15 -35.82 -30.64
C ASP A 111 14.40 -37.33 -30.41
N ASP A 112 13.70 -38.17 -31.20
CA ASP A 112 13.49 -39.62 -31.13
C ASP A 112 14.73 -40.54 -31.16
N SER A 113 14.60 -41.77 -30.62
CA SER A 113 15.29 -42.99 -31.09
C SER A 113 14.78 -44.29 -30.44
N GLU A 114 13.86 -44.94 -31.13
CA GLU A 114 13.75 -46.39 -31.35
C GLU A 114 13.14 -47.34 -30.29
N THR A 115 12.57 -48.42 -30.82
CA THR A 115 11.69 -49.37 -30.12
C THR A 115 12.39 -50.66 -29.67
N SER A 116 11.85 -51.30 -28.63
CA SER A 116 12.09 -52.71 -28.30
C SER A 116 10.89 -53.26 -27.53
N SER A 117 9.94 -53.83 -28.26
CA SER A 117 8.77 -54.48 -27.70
C SER A 117 9.10 -55.91 -27.24
N GLU A 118 8.93 -56.21 -25.96
CA GLU A 118 8.71 -57.58 -25.49
C GLU A 118 7.43 -57.59 -24.66
N SER A 119 6.51 -58.48 -25.03
CA SER A 119 5.29 -58.76 -24.28
C SER A 119 5.38 -60.19 -23.80
N ASP A 120 5.01 -60.44 -22.54
CA ASP A 120 4.17 -61.59 -22.28
C ASP A 120 3.24 -61.35 -21.10
N SER A 121 2.20 -62.16 -20.98
CA SER A 121 1.14 -62.02 -19.97
C SER A 121 0.86 -63.34 -19.27
N GLU A 122 0.78 -63.32 -17.94
CA GLU A 122 -0.25 -63.95 -17.09
C GLU A 122 -0.02 -63.65 -15.59
#